data_AF-A0A9E6EWP8-F1
#
_entry.id   AF-A0A9E6EWP8-F1
#
_cell.length_a   1.000
_cell.length_b   1.000
_cell.length_c   1.000
_cell.angle_alpha   90.00
_cell.angle_beta   90.00
_cell.angle_gamma   90.00
#
_symmetry.space_group_name_H-M   'P 1'
#
loop_
_entity.id
_entity.type
_entity.pdbx_description
1 polymer ?
#
loop_
_entity_poly.entity_id
_entity_poly.type
_entity_poly.pdbx_seq_one_letter_code
_entity_poly.pdbx_strand_id
1 'polypeptide(L)'
;MKDAKLHIPQIVVLLTSAIAMSSIVISITKSDLDNGINDKSYYLVLSTLIVAIVTIALQVVQTLIKNPTSITISLLGFPGVGKTVYLTMLYEELQKSRDGFVAFSPYGSETIEKVLTDIDTLRCGVWLPRTPVNQVFFYRAYATLKSNVFFMSLPKKFKIEFADFAGENIDEFNPQKDNWLHKTEYFEYALQSDGVFLAVDTEKYLNNIDQFRSEINGLIAAIQILAEKKGSVDGKMIIEPISIIFLKADILNEDASIEKSILNEVDRLISVCKNRFKFVKYFFVSSTGNLKDGKLSSILTPINVINPLIWLLKNNIGR
;
A
#
# COMPACT_ATOMS: atom_id res chain seq x y z
N MET A 1 16.74 4.72 6.50
CA MET A 1 16.40 5.35 5.20
C MET A 1 16.33 6.86 5.37
N LYS A 2 17.41 7.54 4.97
CA LYS A 2 17.49 9.00 4.87
C LYS A 2 16.97 9.42 3.50
N ASP A 3 16.44 10.64 3.44
CA ASP A 3 16.10 11.41 2.24
C ASP A 3 14.70 11.20 1.65
N ALA A 4 13.67 11.43 2.49
CA ALA A 4 12.70 12.46 2.12
C ALA A 4 13.36 13.82 2.35
N LYS A 5 14.35 14.17 1.53
CA LYS A 5 14.70 15.58 1.36
C LYS A 5 13.50 16.18 0.68
N LEU A 6 12.55 16.67 1.49
CA LEU A 6 11.76 17.83 1.13
C LEU A 6 12.76 18.73 0.39
N HIS A 7 12.48 19.11 -0.85
CA HIS A 7 13.36 20.03 -1.57
C HIS A 7 13.26 21.39 -0.86
N ILE A 8 13.88 21.49 0.31
CA ILE A 8 14.17 22.69 1.08
C ILE A 8 14.66 23.78 0.12
N PRO A 9 15.56 23.51 -0.86
CA PRO A 9 15.91 24.54 -1.83
C PRO A 9 14.72 25.06 -2.65
N GLN A 10 13.77 24.23 -3.09
CA GLN A 10 12.62 24.70 -3.89
C GLN A 10 11.59 25.45 -3.05
N ILE A 11 11.33 24.98 -1.82
CA ILE A 11 10.43 25.68 -0.88
C ILE A 11 11.04 27.01 -0.43
N VAL A 12 12.36 27.04 -0.18
CA VAL A 12 13.10 28.27 0.14
C VAL A 12 13.09 29.23 -1.04
N VAL A 13 13.25 28.75 -2.29
CA VAL A 13 13.12 29.60 -3.49
C VAL A 13 11.70 30.16 -3.64
N LEU A 14 10.66 29.35 -3.38
CA LEU A 14 9.28 29.82 -3.40
C LEU A 14 9.00 30.86 -2.29
N LEU A 15 9.45 30.61 -1.07
CA LEU A 15 9.32 31.55 0.05
C LEU A 15 10.09 32.86 -0.19
N THR A 16 11.33 32.78 -0.67
CA THR A 16 12.14 33.97 -0.96
C THR A 16 11.57 34.78 -2.11
N SER A 17 11.07 34.14 -3.16
CA SER A 17 10.38 34.83 -4.26
C SER A 17 9.06 35.48 -3.81
N ALA A 18 8.29 34.82 -2.94
CA ALA A 18 7.08 35.38 -2.35
C ALA A 18 7.37 36.58 -1.43
N ILE A 19 8.41 36.49 -0.59
CA ILE A 19 8.87 37.58 0.27
C ILE A 19 9.36 38.76 -0.58
N ALA A 20 10.16 38.51 -1.63
CA ALA A 20 10.61 39.55 -2.54
C ALA A 20 9.43 40.26 -3.24
N MET A 21 8.45 39.50 -3.73
CA MET A 21 7.23 40.06 -4.35
C MET A 21 6.42 40.89 -3.34
N SER A 22 6.30 40.42 -2.10
CA SER A 22 5.61 41.13 -1.01
C SER A 22 6.34 42.42 -0.65
N SER A 23 7.67 42.40 -0.64
CA SER A 23 8.52 43.57 -0.37
C SER A 23 8.35 44.65 -1.44
N ILE A 24 8.29 44.25 -2.72
CA ILE A 24 8.04 45.15 -3.85
C ILE A 24 6.65 45.77 -3.75
N VAL A 25 5.63 44.96 -3.44
CA VAL A 25 4.25 45.42 -3.23
C VAL A 25 4.15 46.42 -2.07
N ILE A 26 4.81 46.15 -0.94
CA ILE A 26 4.85 47.05 0.22
C ILE A 26 5.57 48.36 -0.13
N SER A 27 6.65 48.29 -0.89
CA SER A 27 7.40 49.48 -1.31
C SER A 27 6.58 50.37 -2.25
N ILE A 28 5.80 49.78 -3.17
CA ILE A 28 4.90 50.51 -4.08
C ILE A 28 3.74 51.14 -3.30
N THR A 29 3.11 50.40 -2.40
CA THR A 29 1.99 50.92 -1.57
C THR A 29 2.43 52.05 -0.64
N LYS A 30 3.64 51.96 -0.08
CA LYS A 30 4.19 53.03 0.78
C LYS A 30 4.50 54.29 -0.03
N SER A 31 4.99 54.14 -1.26
CA SER A 31 5.24 55.25 -2.20
C SER A 31 3.96 55.94 -2.67
N ASP A 32 2.84 55.20 -2.79
CA ASP A 32 1.55 55.75 -3.21
C ASP A 32 0.74 56.35 -2.06
N LEU A 33 0.94 55.87 -0.81
CA LEU A 33 0.30 56.45 0.37
C LEU A 33 0.72 57.91 0.59
N ASP A 34 1.98 58.23 0.29
CA ASP A 34 2.52 59.60 0.38
C ASP A 34 2.00 60.54 -0.72
N ASN A 35 1.39 60.02 -1.80
CA ASN A 35 0.97 60.81 -2.97
C ASN A 35 -0.55 60.93 -3.15
N GLY A 36 -1.35 60.47 -2.20
CA GLY A 36 -2.81 60.45 -2.29
C GLY A 36 -3.31 59.20 -3.03
N ILE A 37 -4.15 58.43 -2.34
CA ILE A 37 -4.60 57.10 -2.76
C ILE A 37 -5.22 57.16 -4.16
N ASN A 38 -4.53 56.58 -5.14
CA ASN A 38 -5.03 56.43 -6.49
C ASN A 38 -5.53 54.98 -6.62
N ASP A 39 -6.85 54.78 -6.76
CA ASP A 39 -7.52 53.46 -6.74
C ASP A 39 -6.86 52.41 -7.66
N LYS A 40 -6.14 52.85 -8.70
CA LYS A 40 -5.42 52.01 -9.66
C LYS A 40 -4.27 51.19 -9.05
N SER A 41 -3.56 51.71 -8.06
CA SER A 41 -2.41 50.99 -7.48
C SER A 41 -2.82 49.80 -6.62
N TYR A 42 -3.97 49.89 -5.96
CA TYR A 42 -4.58 48.79 -5.22
C TYR A 42 -4.87 47.58 -6.12
N TYR A 43 -5.46 47.81 -7.30
CA TYR A 43 -5.75 46.72 -8.25
C TYR A 43 -4.47 46.06 -8.80
N LEU A 44 -3.39 46.82 -8.99
CA LEU A 44 -2.10 46.27 -9.41
C LEU A 44 -1.53 45.33 -8.34
N VAL A 45 -1.50 45.77 -7.09
CA VAL A 45 -1.05 44.94 -5.96
C VAL A 45 -1.89 43.67 -5.85
N LEU A 46 -3.21 43.79 -5.86
CA LEU A 46 -4.10 42.64 -5.76
C LEU A 46 -3.88 41.65 -6.92
N SER A 47 -3.72 42.16 -8.16
CA SER A 47 -3.46 41.32 -9.33
C SER A 47 -2.12 40.56 -9.22
N THR A 48 -1.05 41.22 -8.74
CA THR A 48 0.25 40.57 -8.56
C THR A 48 0.22 39.47 -7.50
N LEU A 49 -0.53 39.69 -6.41
CA LEU A 49 -0.69 38.70 -5.35
C LEU A 49 -1.47 37.48 -5.84
N ILE A 50 -2.54 37.69 -6.61
CA ILE A 50 -3.31 36.60 -7.24
C ILE A 50 -2.43 35.79 -8.19
N VAL A 51 -1.66 36.45 -9.07
CA VAL A 51 -0.75 35.76 -10.01
C VAL A 51 0.32 34.96 -9.27
N ALA A 52 0.90 35.51 -8.20
CA ALA A 52 1.87 34.81 -7.38
C ALA A 52 1.28 33.55 -6.73
N ILE A 53 0.10 33.66 -6.12
CA ILE A 53 -0.61 32.51 -5.51
C ILE A 53 -0.93 31.44 -6.55
N VAL A 54 -1.46 31.83 -7.71
CA VAL A 54 -1.78 30.90 -8.80
C VAL A 54 -0.51 30.21 -9.32
N THR A 55 0.59 30.93 -9.47
CA THR A 55 1.86 30.36 -9.93
C THR A 55 2.42 29.34 -8.93
N ILE A 56 2.42 29.68 -7.63
CA ILE A 56 2.84 28.76 -6.57
C ILE A 56 1.95 27.52 -6.56
N ALA A 57 0.62 27.68 -6.64
CA ALA A 57 -0.32 26.57 -6.69
C ALA A 57 -0.07 25.65 -7.90
N LEU A 58 0.12 26.22 -9.10
CA LEU A 58 0.45 25.46 -10.31
C LEU A 58 1.77 24.70 -10.18
N GLN A 59 2.79 25.31 -9.57
CA GLN A 59 4.09 24.68 -9.40
C GLN A 59 4.04 23.52 -8.38
N VAL A 60 3.31 23.70 -7.28
CA VAL A 60 3.04 22.62 -6.32
C VAL A 60 2.32 21.48 -7.01
N VAL A 61 1.27 21.77 -7.78
CA VAL A 61 0.53 20.77 -8.56
C VAL A 61 1.44 20.04 -9.53
N GLN A 62 2.26 20.76 -10.33
CA GLN A 62 3.22 20.13 -11.25
C GLN A 62 4.23 19.24 -10.55
N THR A 63 4.71 19.64 -9.38
CA THR A 63 5.69 18.88 -8.60
C THR A 63 5.06 17.59 -8.07
N LEU A 64 3.83 17.67 -7.56
CA LEU A 64 3.06 16.51 -7.09
C LEU A 64 2.71 15.53 -8.23
N ILE A 65 2.48 16.04 -9.46
CA ILE A 65 2.24 15.17 -10.63
C ILE A 65 3.52 14.46 -11.10
N LYS A 66 4.67 15.13 -10.98
CA LYS A 66 5.94 14.62 -11.51
C LYS A 66 6.56 13.56 -10.59
N ASN A 67 6.48 13.74 -9.28
CA ASN A 67 7.16 12.88 -8.32
C ASN A 67 6.23 11.75 -7.84
N PRO A 68 6.60 10.47 -8.06
CA PRO A 68 5.81 9.37 -7.54
C PRO A 68 5.87 9.34 -6.01
N THR A 69 4.72 9.17 -5.36
CA THR A 69 4.64 8.94 -3.91
C THR A 69 5.18 7.56 -3.60
N SER A 70 6.21 7.48 -2.74
CA SER A 70 6.72 6.18 -2.28
C SER A 70 5.72 5.56 -1.30
N ILE A 71 5.35 4.31 -1.51
CA ILE A 71 4.47 3.55 -0.63
C ILE A 71 5.11 2.20 -0.36
N THR A 72 5.32 1.89 0.90
CA THR A 72 5.80 0.58 1.33
C THR A 72 4.64 -0.24 1.88
N ILE A 73 4.46 -1.47 1.40
CA ILE A 73 3.37 -2.35 1.81
C ILE A 73 3.97 -3.62 2.40
N SER A 74 3.56 -3.95 3.63
CA SER A 74 3.96 -5.19 4.28
C SER A 74 2.93 -6.29 4.05
N LEU A 75 3.37 -7.48 3.66
CA LEU A 75 2.53 -8.68 3.55
C LEU A 75 2.81 -9.61 4.74
N LEU A 76 1.88 -9.60 5.70
CA LEU A 76 1.90 -10.41 6.90
C LEU A 76 1.14 -11.72 6.72
N GLY A 77 1.72 -12.85 7.08
CA GLY A 77 1.01 -14.13 7.05
C GLY A 77 1.92 -15.33 7.26
N PHE A 78 1.34 -16.41 7.77
CA PHE A 78 2.04 -17.65 8.14
C PHE A 78 2.78 -18.31 6.95
N PRO A 79 3.77 -19.18 7.19
CA PRO A 79 4.37 -19.98 6.13
C PRO A 79 3.31 -20.81 5.40
N GLY A 80 3.48 -20.96 4.08
CA GLY A 80 2.59 -21.79 3.26
C GLY A 80 1.24 -21.18 2.87
N VAL A 81 0.90 -19.98 3.36
CA VAL A 81 -0.37 -19.30 3.01
C VAL A 81 -0.46 -18.87 1.54
N GLY A 82 0.67 -18.81 0.83
CA GLY A 82 0.73 -18.44 -0.60
C GLY A 82 1.14 -16.99 -0.89
N LYS A 83 1.84 -16.31 0.03
CA LYS A 83 2.30 -14.90 -0.12
C LYS A 83 3.05 -14.65 -1.42
N THR A 84 4.10 -15.42 -1.69
CA THR A 84 4.96 -15.27 -2.88
C THR A 84 4.18 -15.52 -4.17
N VAL A 85 3.29 -16.52 -4.18
CA VAL A 85 2.39 -16.80 -5.32
C VAL A 85 1.44 -15.62 -5.54
N TYR A 86 0.85 -15.08 -4.47
CA TYR A 86 -0.01 -13.91 -4.54
C TYR A 86 0.71 -12.68 -5.12
N LEU A 87 1.90 -12.35 -4.62
CA LEU A 87 2.67 -11.19 -5.11
C LEU A 87 3.10 -11.36 -6.57
N THR A 88 3.54 -12.55 -6.96
CA THR A 88 3.89 -12.87 -8.35
C THR A 88 2.69 -12.67 -9.26
N MET A 89 1.53 -13.22 -8.90
CA MET A 89 0.32 -13.12 -9.71
C MET A 89 -0.28 -11.72 -9.68
N LEU A 90 -0.09 -10.97 -8.61
CA LEU A 90 -0.45 -9.54 -8.56
C LEU A 90 0.33 -8.75 -9.61
N TYR A 91 1.64 -8.99 -9.71
CA TYR A 91 2.49 -8.31 -10.68
C TYR A 91 2.16 -8.70 -12.12
N GLU A 92 1.88 -9.98 -12.37
CA GLU A 92 1.43 -10.47 -13.67
C GLU A 92 0.11 -9.82 -14.10
N GLU A 93 -0.90 -9.84 -13.23
CA GLU A 93 -2.24 -9.34 -13.55
C GLU A 93 -2.24 -7.81 -13.68
N LEU A 94 -1.43 -7.09 -12.89
CA LEU A 94 -1.26 -5.65 -13.05
C LEU A 94 -0.58 -5.27 -14.37
N GLN A 95 0.40 -6.05 -14.84
CA GLN A 95 1.05 -5.82 -16.14
C GLN A 95 0.10 -6.13 -17.31
N LYS A 96 -0.77 -7.13 -17.17
CA LYS A 96 -1.80 -7.48 -18.16
C LYS A 96 -2.97 -6.51 -18.19
N SER A 97 -3.29 -5.87 -17.06
CA SER A 97 -4.46 -5.00 -16.94
C SER A 97 -4.35 -3.81 -17.90
N ARG A 98 -5.01 -3.95 -19.06
CA ARG A 98 -5.12 -2.89 -20.08
C ARG A 98 -6.28 -1.94 -19.83
N ASP A 99 -7.14 -2.25 -18.85
CA ASP A 99 -8.42 -1.58 -18.57
C ASP A 99 -8.26 -0.13 -18.05
N GLY A 100 -7.05 0.43 -18.11
CA GLY A 100 -6.83 1.86 -18.02
C GLY A 100 -6.87 2.45 -16.61
N PHE A 101 -7.34 1.72 -15.60
CA PHE A 101 -7.41 2.18 -14.22
C PHE A 101 -6.04 2.30 -13.55
N VAL A 102 -5.11 1.38 -13.86
CA VAL A 102 -3.76 1.37 -13.30
C VAL A 102 -2.77 1.13 -14.44
N ALA A 103 -1.83 2.05 -14.65
CA ALA A 103 -0.64 1.75 -15.46
C ALA A 103 0.46 1.24 -14.53
N PHE A 104 0.94 0.02 -14.75
CA PHE A 104 1.88 -0.65 -13.86
C PHE A 104 3.15 -1.08 -14.60
N SER A 105 4.30 -0.92 -13.95
CA SER A 105 5.58 -1.35 -14.50
C SER A 105 6.49 -1.79 -13.34
N PRO A 106 6.88 -3.08 -13.27
CA PRO A 106 7.92 -3.51 -12.33
C PRO A 106 9.24 -2.80 -12.65
N TYR A 107 10.07 -2.57 -11.63
CA TYR A 107 11.40 -2.00 -11.81
C TYR A 107 12.43 -2.72 -10.94
N GLY A 108 13.70 -2.65 -11.38
CA GLY A 108 14.80 -3.43 -10.80
C GLY A 108 14.89 -4.81 -11.45
N SER A 109 16.10 -5.18 -11.88
CA SER A 109 16.36 -6.46 -12.56
C SER A 109 15.92 -7.65 -11.71
N GLU A 110 16.21 -7.62 -10.42
CA GLU A 110 15.83 -8.68 -9.46
C GLU A 110 14.32 -8.95 -9.44
N THR A 111 13.49 -7.90 -9.32
CA THR A 111 12.03 -8.05 -9.32
C THR A 111 11.53 -8.59 -10.66
N ILE A 112 12.05 -8.06 -11.78
CA ILE A 112 11.63 -8.47 -13.12
C ILE A 112 11.97 -9.94 -13.36
N GLU A 113 13.22 -10.34 -13.10
CA GLU A 113 13.70 -11.71 -13.27
C GLU A 113 12.94 -12.69 -12.37
N LYS A 114 12.71 -12.33 -11.10
CA LYS A 114 11.97 -13.17 -10.16
C LYS A 114 10.53 -13.39 -10.62
N VAL A 115 9.82 -12.32 -10.95
CA VAL A 115 8.43 -12.40 -11.41
C VAL A 115 8.32 -13.25 -12.68
N LEU A 116 9.19 -13.03 -13.67
CA LEU A 116 9.17 -13.83 -14.91
C LEU A 116 9.45 -15.31 -14.64
N THR A 117 10.51 -15.61 -13.88
CA THR A 117 10.88 -17.00 -13.53
C THR A 117 9.77 -17.71 -12.75
N ASP A 118 9.15 -17.01 -11.80
CA ASP A 118 8.07 -17.55 -10.99
C ASP A 118 6.81 -17.81 -11.84
N ILE A 119 6.44 -16.89 -12.73
CA ILE A 119 5.32 -17.07 -13.65
C ILE A 119 5.54 -18.28 -14.55
N ASP A 120 6.74 -18.42 -15.13
CA ASP A 120 7.06 -19.56 -15.98
C ASP A 120 7.00 -20.88 -15.21
N THR A 121 7.52 -20.89 -13.98
CA THR A 121 7.43 -22.05 -13.08
C THR A 121 5.97 -22.46 -12.80
N LEU A 122 5.11 -21.48 -12.48
CA LEU A 122 3.69 -21.71 -12.24
C LEU A 122 2.96 -22.22 -13.49
N ARG A 123 3.27 -21.66 -14.68
CA ARG A 123 2.72 -22.09 -15.98
C ARG A 123 3.19 -23.49 -16.39
N CYS A 124 4.34 -23.93 -15.91
CA CYS A 124 4.79 -25.32 -16.04
C CYS A 124 4.05 -26.29 -15.09
N GLY A 125 3.09 -25.80 -14.30
CA GLY A 125 2.36 -26.63 -13.34
C GLY A 125 3.14 -26.93 -12.07
N VAL A 126 4.21 -26.19 -11.80
CA VAL A 126 5.11 -26.39 -10.65
C VAL A 126 4.86 -25.28 -9.63
N TRP A 127 4.71 -25.67 -8.36
CA TRP A 127 4.58 -24.71 -7.28
C TRP A 127 5.91 -24.00 -7.01
N LEU A 128 5.83 -22.72 -6.68
CA LEU A 128 7.02 -21.95 -6.29
C LEU A 128 7.66 -22.57 -5.04
N PRO A 129 9.01 -22.58 -4.96
CA PRO A 129 9.70 -23.02 -3.76
C PRO A 129 9.35 -22.10 -2.59
N ARG A 130 9.49 -22.62 -1.36
CA ARG A 130 9.36 -21.80 -0.16
C ARG A 130 10.44 -20.73 -0.14
N THR A 131 10.07 -19.51 0.25
CA THR A 131 11.03 -18.42 0.47
C THR A 131 12.04 -18.86 1.54
N PRO A 132 13.35 -18.76 1.28
CA PRO A 132 14.38 -19.14 2.24
C PRO A 132 14.27 -18.38 3.56
N VAL A 133 14.53 -19.07 4.66
CA VAL A 133 14.57 -18.48 6.01
C VAL A 133 15.63 -17.38 6.05
N ASN A 134 15.32 -16.27 6.72
CA ASN A 134 16.19 -15.08 6.86
C ASN A 134 16.43 -14.29 5.56
N GLN A 135 15.67 -14.54 4.50
CA GLN A 135 15.73 -13.72 3.30
C GLN A 135 14.46 -12.88 3.15
N VAL A 136 14.67 -11.60 2.84
CA VAL A 136 13.63 -10.66 2.45
C VAL A 136 13.78 -10.39 0.96
N PHE A 137 12.70 -10.56 0.22
CA PHE A 137 12.66 -10.17 -1.18
C PHE A 137 11.73 -8.98 -1.35
N PHE A 138 12.20 -7.95 -2.06
CA PHE A 138 11.43 -6.74 -2.31
C PHE A 138 10.90 -6.74 -3.74
N TYR A 139 9.58 -6.84 -3.88
CA TYR A 139 8.90 -6.61 -5.14
C TYR A 139 8.69 -5.10 -5.34
N ARG A 140 9.25 -4.56 -6.42
CA ARG A 140 9.27 -3.13 -6.70
C ARG A 140 8.57 -2.78 -7.99
N ALA A 141 7.69 -1.77 -7.95
CA ALA A 141 6.98 -1.31 -9.15
C ALA A 141 6.59 0.17 -9.12
N TYR A 142 6.44 0.74 -10.30
CA TYR A 142 5.73 2.00 -10.50
C TYR A 142 4.28 1.70 -10.82
N ALA A 143 3.35 2.39 -10.16
CA ALA A 143 1.93 2.31 -10.47
C ALA A 143 1.36 3.72 -10.67
N THR A 144 0.56 3.91 -11.71
CA THR A 144 -0.17 5.16 -11.94
C THR A 144 -1.66 4.86 -11.87
N LEU A 145 -2.31 5.33 -10.81
CA LEU A 145 -3.75 5.22 -10.66
C LEU A 145 -4.42 6.37 -11.45
N LYS A 146 -5.19 6.02 -12.48
CA LYS A 146 -6.02 6.98 -13.20
C LYS A 146 -7.31 7.20 -12.40
N SER A 147 -7.75 8.44 -12.34
CA SER A 147 -9.01 8.77 -11.68
C SER A 147 -10.16 8.78 -12.67
N ASN A 148 -11.31 8.24 -12.24
CA ASN A 148 -12.54 8.23 -13.03
C ASN A 148 -13.34 9.54 -12.99
N VAL A 149 -12.91 10.53 -12.19
CA VAL A 149 -13.66 11.78 -12.05
C VAL A 149 -13.22 12.79 -13.11
N PHE A 150 -14.15 13.11 -14.00
CA PHE A 150 -13.99 13.81 -15.29
C PHE A 150 -13.42 15.24 -15.23
N PHE A 151 -13.35 15.90 -14.06
CA PHE A 151 -13.09 17.35 -14.02
C PHE A 151 -11.81 17.83 -13.31
N MET A 152 -11.11 17.01 -12.50
CA MET A 152 -9.98 17.57 -11.73
C MET A 152 -8.97 16.60 -11.12
N SER A 153 -9.09 15.29 -11.36
CA SER A 153 -8.24 14.33 -10.64
C SER A 153 -7.07 13.89 -11.50
N LEU A 154 -5.92 14.49 -11.20
CA LEU A 154 -4.64 14.18 -11.80
C LEU A 154 -4.25 12.71 -11.56
N PRO A 155 -3.61 12.06 -12.55
CA PRO A 155 -3.13 10.70 -12.37
C PRO A 155 -2.12 10.67 -11.22
N LYS A 156 -2.31 9.74 -10.28
CA LYS A 156 -1.43 9.61 -9.12
C LYS A 156 -0.40 8.54 -9.39
N LYS A 157 0.87 8.91 -9.27
CA LYS A 157 2.00 8.01 -9.46
C LYS A 157 2.49 7.53 -8.11
N PHE A 158 2.75 6.24 -8.02
CA PHE A 158 3.25 5.55 -6.84
C PHE A 158 4.52 4.80 -7.18
N LYS A 159 5.49 4.83 -6.26
CA LYS A 159 6.63 3.92 -6.23
C LYS A 159 6.34 2.92 -5.12
N ILE A 160 5.90 1.73 -5.52
CA ILE A 160 5.44 0.68 -4.60
C ILE A 160 6.60 -0.25 -4.30
N GLU A 161 6.73 -0.61 -3.03
CA GLU A 161 7.59 -1.68 -2.56
C GLU A 161 6.77 -2.64 -1.70
N PHE A 162 6.73 -3.92 -2.07
CA PHE A 162 6.24 -5.00 -1.21
C PHE A 162 7.41 -5.79 -0.70
N ALA A 163 7.39 -6.08 0.59
CA ALA A 163 8.39 -6.92 1.20
C ALA A 163 7.78 -8.31 1.44
N ASP A 164 8.30 -9.33 0.74
CA ASP A 164 7.97 -10.74 0.93
C ASP A 164 8.97 -11.37 1.87
N PHE A 165 8.45 -11.96 2.95
CA PHE A 165 9.26 -12.60 3.98
C PHE A 165 8.89 -14.06 4.10
N ALA A 166 9.90 -14.89 4.28
CA ALA A 166 9.68 -16.25 4.73
C ALA A 166 8.88 -16.22 6.03
N GLY A 167 7.75 -16.92 6.04
CA GLY A 167 6.87 -16.94 7.20
C GLY A 167 7.48 -17.66 8.41
N GLU A 168 8.66 -18.25 8.33
CA GLU A 168 9.17 -19.14 9.39
C GLU A 168 9.54 -18.40 10.69
N ASN A 169 9.68 -17.07 10.65
CA ASN A 169 9.81 -16.24 11.87
C ASN A 169 8.47 -16.05 12.61
N ILE A 170 7.41 -16.77 12.24
CA ILE A 170 6.07 -16.68 12.84
C ILE A 170 5.86 -17.77 13.90
N ASP A 171 6.72 -18.80 13.94
CA ASP A 171 6.85 -19.67 15.12
C ASP A 171 7.28 -18.86 16.37
N GLU A 172 7.74 -17.62 16.16
CA GLU A 172 8.07 -16.57 17.14
C GLU A 172 6.84 -15.75 17.60
N PHE A 173 5.62 -16.11 17.19
CA PHE A 173 4.39 -15.63 17.83
C PHE A 173 4.04 -16.42 19.09
N ASN A 174 4.76 -17.51 19.39
CA ASN A 174 4.62 -18.19 20.67
C ASN A 174 5.27 -17.32 21.76
N PRO A 175 4.50 -16.75 22.71
CA PRO A 175 5.05 -15.90 23.77
C PRO A 175 6.02 -16.66 24.70
N GLN A 176 6.16 -17.98 24.56
CA GLN A 176 7.11 -18.80 25.31
C GLN A 176 8.47 -19.01 24.64
N LYS A 177 8.72 -18.47 23.44
CA LYS A 177 10.05 -18.53 22.79
C LYS A 177 10.77 -17.18 22.90
N ASP A 178 12.08 -17.20 23.16
CA ASP A 178 12.92 -16.00 23.40
C ASP A 178 13.04 -15.04 22.20
N ASN A 179 12.85 -15.57 20.99
CA ASN A 179 12.72 -14.78 19.77
C ASN A 179 11.25 -14.47 19.59
N TRP A 180 10.86 -13.23 19.85
CA TRP A 180 9.49 -12.75 19.69
C TRP A 180 9.44 -11.82 18.48
N LEU A 181 8.40 -11.96 17.65
CA LEU A 181 8.26 -11.34 16.34
C LEU A 181 8.58 -9.83 16.28
N HIS A 182 8.31 -9.09 17.35
CA HIS A 182 8.56 -7.64 17.41
C HIS A 182 10.04 -7.23 17.42
N LYS A 183 10.96 -8.20 17.54
CA LYS A 183 12.41 -8.03 17.47
C LYS A 183 12.99 -8.40 16.10
N THR A 184 12.16 -8.91 15.19
CA THR A 184 12.60 -9.28 13.84
C THR A 184 12.65 -8.06 12.93
N GLU A 185 13.60 -8.04 11.98
CA GLU A 185 13.65 -7.03 10.92
C GLU A 185 12.32 -6.99 10.15
N TYR A 186 11.65 -8.14 9.99
CA TYR A 186 10.33 -8.25 9.38
C TYR A 186 9.30 -7.32 10.00
N PHE A 187 9.23 -7.30 11.33
CA PHE A 187 8.28 -6.47 12.02
C PHE A 187 8.66 -4.99 11.95
N GLU A 188 9.95 -4.65 11.89
CA GLU A 188 10.40 -3.28 11.63
C GLU A 188 9.91 -2.76 10.27
N TYR A 189 9.92 -3.60 9.23
CA TYR A 189 9.32 -3.23 7.94
C TYR A 189 7.81 -3.04 8.03
N ALA A 190 7.09 -3.89 8.76
CA ALA A 190 5.66 -3.69 9.00
C ALA A 190 5.37 -2.38 9.74
N LEU A 191 6.19 -2.02 10.73
CA LEU A 191 6.10 -0.76 11.46
C LEU A 191 6.32 0.46 10.58
N GLN A 192 7.22 0.37 9.60
CA GLN A 192 7.52 1.46 8.68
C GLN A 192 6.60 1.50 7.45
N SER A 193 5.81 0.44 7.23
CA SER A 193 4.92 0.35 6.07
C SER A 193 3.78 1.38 6.11
N ASP A 194 3.41 1.86 4.93
CA ASP A 194 2.28 2.75 4.66
C ASP A 194 0.96 1.99 4.51
N GLY A 195 1.01 0.67 4.45
CA GLY A 195 -0.17 -0.18 4.43
C GLY A 195 0.20 -1.63 4.68
N VAL A 196 -0.79 -2.40 5.14
CA VAL A 196 -0.57 -3.77 5.61
C VAL A 196 -1.56 -4.71 4.96
N PHE A 197 -1.07 -5.83 4.44
CA PHE A 197 -1.87 -6.96 3.98
C PHE A 197 -1.72 -8.11 4.97
N LEU A 198 -2.83 -8.66 5.44
CA LEU A 198 -2.90 -9.85 6.29
C LEU A 198 -3.35 -11.04 5.46
N ALA A 199 -2.43 -11.92 5.07
CA ALA A 199 -2.72 -13.14 4.35
C ALA A 199 -3.24 -14.24 5.30
N VAL A 200 -4.40 -14.79 4.97
CA VAL A 200 -5.10 -15.86 5.69
C VAL A 200 -5.32 -17.03 4.73
N ASP A 201 -5.04 -18.25 5.18
CA ASP A 201 -5.13 -19.47 4.36
C ASP A 201 -6.53 -20.10 4.46
N THR A 202 -7.36 -20.00 3.42
CA THR A 202 -8.71 -20.60 3.45
C THR A 202 -8.69 -22.11 3.33
N GLU A 203 -7.64 -22.70 2.76
CA GLU A 203 -7.49 -24.15 2.68
C GLU A 203 -7.32 -24.76 4.07
N LYS A 204 -6.56 -24.10 4.95
CA LYS A 204 -6.37 -24.55 6.33
C LYS A 204 -7.67 -24.53 7.13
N TYR A 205 -8.57 -23.58 6.87
CA TYR A 205 -9.89 -23.59 7.51
C TYR A 205 -10.65 -24.89 7.25
N LEU A 206 -10.58 -25.39 6.01
CA LEU A 206 -11.28 -26.61 5.59
C LEU A 206 -10.58 -27.89 6.04
N ASN A 207 -9.24 -27.90 6.03
CA ASN A 207 -8.45 -29.11 6.25
C ASN A 207 -7.92 -29.26 7.69
N ASN A 208 -7.72 -28.15 8.41
CA ASN A 208 -7.14 -28.13 9.76
C ASN A 208 -7.55 -26.87 10.53
N ILE A 209 -8.78 -26.88 11.06
CA ILE A 209 -9.38 -25.73 11.76
C ILE A 209 -8.58 -25.28 13.00
N ASP A 210 -7.94 -26.22 13.71
CA ASP A 210 -7.16 -25.89 14.92
C ASP A 210 -5.88 -25.13 14.56
N GLN A 211 -5.19 -25.56 13.51
CA GLN A 211 -4.07 -24.80 12.97
C GLN A 211 -4.54 -23.44 12.47
N PHE A 212 -5.63 -23.37 11.70
CA PHE A 212 -6.20 -22.11 11.24
C PHE A 212 -6.45 -21.14 12.40
N ARG A 213 -7.11 -21.59 13.48
CA ARG A 213 -7.35 -20.79 14.70
C ARG A 213 -6.08 -20.31 15.36
N SER A 214 -5.08 -21.18 15.47
CA SER A 214 -3.75 -20.81 16.00
C SER A 214 -3.13 -19.67 15.18
N GLU A 215 -3.19 -19.77 13.85
CA GLU A 215 -2.66 -18.75 12.95
C GLU A 215 -3.41 -17.42 13.06
N ILE A 216 -4.74 -17.46 13.14
CA ILE A 216 -5.55 -16.26 13.38
C ILE A 216 -5.20 -15.59 14.71
N ASN A 217 -5.01 -16.35 15.78
CA ASN A 217 -4.58 -15.81 17.08
C ASN A 217 -3.20 -15.15 17.00
N GLY A 218 -2.26 -15.75 16.25
CA GLY A 218 -0.95 -15.13 15.99
C GLY A 218 -1.06 -13.81 15.22
N LEU A 219 -1.91 -13.75 14.18
CA LEU A 219 -2.18 -12.49 13.47
C LEU A 219 -2.81 -11.43 14.37
N ILE A 220 -3.73 -11.81 15.26
CA ILE A 220 -4.31 -10.89 16.26
C ILE A 220 -3.21 -10.30 17.14
N ALA A 221 -2.32 -11.14 17.68
CA ALA A 221 -1.20 -10.68 18.50
C ALA A 221 -0.27 -9.74 17.72
N ALA A 222 0.07 -10.09 16.47
CA ALA A 222 0.88 -9.25 15.58
C ALA A 222 0.30 -7.85 15.43
N ILE A 223 -1.01 -7.78 15.17
CA ILE A 223 -1.72 -6.54 14.95
C ILE A 223 -1.83 -5.69 16.20
N GLN A 224 -2.04 -6.31 17.37
CA GLN A 224 -2.05 -5.58 18.63
C GLN A 224 -0.70 -4.91 18.90
N ILE A 225 0.40 -5.65 18.73
CA ILE A 225 1.76 -5.10 18.90
C ILE A 225 2.04 -4.03 17.85
N LEU A 226 1.61 -4.25 16.60
CA LEU A 226 1.83 -3.29 15.52
C LEU A 226 1.11 -1.98 15.83
N ALA A 227 -0.12 -2.10 16.32
CA ALA A 227 -0.93 -0.95 16.68
C ALA A 227 -0.34 -0.18 17.87
N GLU A 228 0.09 -0.88 18.91
CA GLU A 228 0.76 -0.28 20.06
C GLU A 228 1.99 0.52 19.63
N LYS A 229 2.89 -0.10 18.86
CA LYS A 229 4.12 0.56 18.40
C LYS A 229 3.88 1.68 17.39
N LYS A 230 2.80 1.65 16.61
CA LYS A 230 2.36 2.76 15.75
C LYS A 230 1.65 3.89 16.51
N GLY A 231 1.54 3.80 17.85
CA GLY A 231 0.95 4.85 18.68
C GLY A 231 -0.57 4.81 18.71
N SER A 232 -1.20 3.67 18.42
CA SER A 232 -2.64 3.43 18.64
C SER A 232 -2.93 3.18 20.12
N VAL A 233 -2.56 4.16 20.95
CA VAL A 233 -2.84 4.23 22.39
C VAL A 233 -3.94 5.27 22.60
N ASP A 234 -4.78 5.09 23.63
CA ASP A 234 -5.84 6.02 24.01
C ASP A 234 -6.93 6.26 22.95
N GLY A 235 -7.32 5.21 22.22
CA GLY A 235 -8.41 5.26 21.24
C GLY A 235 -8.05 5.93 19.91
N LYS A 236 -6.79 6.33 19.71
CA LYS A 236 -6.32 6.80 18.41
C LYS A 236 -6.22 5.65 17.41
N MET A 237 -6.88 5.82 16.26
CA MET A 237 -6.79 4.87 15.15
C MET A 237 -5.60 5.18 14.24
N ILE A 238 -5.00 4.14 13.71
CA ILE A 238 -3.94 4.17 12.70
C ILE A 238 -4.56 4.58 11.37
N ILE A 239 -3.93 5.53 10.68
CA ILE A 239 -4.46 6.08 9.42
C ILE A 239 -4.16 5.15 8.25
N GLU A 240 -3.09 4.37 8.33
CA GLU A 240 -2.69 3.41 7.31
C GLU A 240 -3.80 2.39 7.05
N PRO A 241 -4.10 2.09 5.78
CA PRO A 241 -5.03 1.03 5.44
C PRO A 241 -4.46 -0.36 5.75
N ILE A 242 -5.33 -1.22 6.27
CA ILE A 242 -5.06 -2.65 6.44
C ILE A 242 -6.07 -3.48 5.65
N SER A 243 -5.59 -4.46 4.88
CA SER A 243 -6.44 -5.41 4.20
C SER A 243 -6.26 -6.82 4.75
N ILE A 244 -7.33 -7.60 4.82
CA ILE A 244 -7.29 -9.04 5.14
C ILE A 244 -7.54 -9.80 3.85
N ILE A 245 -6.57 -10.60 3.42
CA ILE A 245 -6.57 -11.31 2.15
C ILE A 245 -6.72 -12.80 2.44
N PHE A 246 -7.91 -13.33 2.17
CA PHE A 246 -8.20 -14.75 2.23
C PHE A 246 -7.68 -15.40 0.94
N LEU A 247 -6.48 -15.98 1.01
CA LEU A 247 -5.80 -16.65 -0.10
C LEU A 247 -6.32 -18.08 -0.28
N LYS A 248 -6.21 -18.59 -1.51
CA LYS A 248 -6.72 -19.91 -1.96
C LYS A 248 -8.25 -20.00 -1.95
N ALA A 249 -8.91 -18.87 -2.21
CA ALA A 249 -10.36 -18.79 -2.21
C ALA A 249 -11.05 -19.59 -3.32
N ASP A 250 -10.31 -20.07 -4.33
CA ASP A 250 -10.83 -20.98 -5.37
C ASP A 250 -11.39 -22.28 -4.78
N ILE A 251 -10.87 -22.75 -3.65
CA ILE A 251 -11.36 -23.96 -2.97
C ILE A 251 -12.79 -23.78 -2.44
N LEU A 252 -13.25 -22.53 -2.27
CA LEU A 252 -14.59 -22.24 -1.75
C LEU A 252 -15.69 -22.48 -2.79
N ASN A 253 -15.36 -22.66 -4.07
CA ASN A 253 -16.32 -22.91 -5.16
C ASN A 253 -17.50 -21.91 -5.21
N GLU A 254 -17.27 -20.65 -4.83
CA GLU A 254 -18.30 -19.59 -4.71
C GLU A 254 -19.41 -19.90 -3.68
N ASP A 255 -19.17 -20.81 -2.73
CA ASP A 255 -20.12 -21.13 -1.66
C ASP A 255 -20.14 -20.02 -0.59
N ALA A 256 -21.13 -19.13 -0.71
CA ALA A 256 -21.37 -18.04 0.23
C ALA A 256 -21.57 -18.49 1.68
N SER A 257 -21.99 -19.75 1.93
CA SER A 257 -22.17 -20.28 3.29
C SER A 257 -20.82 -20.57 3.95
N ILE A 258 -19.84 -21.07 3.18
CA ILE A 258 -18.48 -21.31 3.66
C ILE A 258 -17.77 -19.98 3.89
N GLU A 259 -17.88 -19.03 2.95
CA GLU A 259 -17.34 -17.68 3.14
C GLU A 259 -17.84 -17.04 4.43
N LYS A 260 -19.16 -17.11 4.69
CA LYS A 260 -19.76 -16.60 5.92
C LYS A 260 -19.21 -17.31 7.16
N SER A 261 -18.97 -18.62 7.08
CA SER A 261 -18.44 -19.40 8.20
C SER A 261 -16.98 -19.04 8.50
N ILE A 262 -16.15 -18.81 7.47
CA ILE A 262 -14.79 -18.28 7.61
C ILE A 262 -14.81 -16.89 8.25
N LEU A 263 -15.70 -16.00 7.78
CA LEU A 263 -15.83 -14.66 8.33
C LEU A 263 -16.26 -14.65 9.80
N ASN A 264 -17.13 -15.58 10.21
CA ASN A 264 -17.49 -15.75 11.61
C ASN A 264 -16.29 -16.23 12.44
N GLU A 265 -15.50 -17.16 11.93
CA GLU A 265 -14.31 -17.69 12.62
C GLU A 265 -13.24 -16.60 12.80
N VAL A 266 -13.08 -15.69 11.84
CA VAL A 266 -12.11 -14.59 11.90
C VAL A 266 -12.69 -13.28 12.42
N ASP A 267 -13.92 -13.26 12.93
CA ASP A 267 -14.60 -12.03 13.36
C ASP A 267 -13.81 -11.26 14.42
N ARG A 268 -13.15 -11.99 15.34
CA ARG A 268 -12.26 -11.39 16.34
C ARG A 268 -11.10 -10.63 15.71
N LEU A 269 -10.46 -11.18 14.66
CA LEU A 269 -9.38 -10.52 13.94
C LEU A 269 -9.89 -9.26 13.22
N ILE A 270 -11.03 -9.36 12.53
CA ILE A 270 -11.66 -8.24 11.84
C ILE A 270 -11.99 -7.12 12.83
N SER A 271 -12.57 -7.45 13.98
CA SER A 271 -12.93 -6.52 15.04
C SER A 271 -11.70 -5.82 15.63
N VAL A 272 -10.62 -6.57 15.90
CA VAL A 272 -9.34 -5.98 16.34
C VAL A 272 -8.80 -5.00 15.30
N CYS A 273 -8.82 -5.35 14.01
CA CYS A 273 -8.39 -4.45 12.95
C CYS A 273 -9.25 -3.18 12.90
N LYS A 274 -10.60 -3.30 12.93
CA LYS A 274 -11.52 -2.16 12.89
C LYS A 274 -11.38 -1.20 14.08
N ASN A 275 -11.03 -1.73 15.24
CA ASN A 275 -10.82 -0.92 16.44
C ASN A 275 -9.48 -0.18 16.42
N ARG A 276 -8.50 -0.65 15.63
CA ARG A 276 -7.12 -0.10 15.60
C ARG A 276 -6.81 0.71 14.35
N PHE A 277 -7.48 0.44 13.23
CA PHE A 277 -7.20 1.06 11.93
C PHE A 277 -8.43 1.77 11.40
N LYS A 278 -8.20 2.94 10.79
CA LYS A 278 -9.25 3.76 10.18
C LYS A 278 -9.85 3.11 8.94
N PHE A 279 -9.04 2.42 8.15
CA PHE A 279 -9.48 1.77 6.92
C PHE A 279 -9.17 0.27 6.98
N VAL A 280 -10.24 -0.53 7.00
CA VAL A 280 -10.16 -1.99 7.03
C VAL A 280 -11.06 -2.56 5.95
N LYS A 281 -10.53 -3.48 5.15
CA LYS A 281 -11.32 -4.25 4.18
C LYS A 281 -10.76 -5.65 4.01
N TYR A 282 -11.61 -6.62 3.69
CA TYR A 282 -11.16 -7.96 3.37
C TYR A 282 -11.49 -8.35 1.92
N PHE A 283 -10.75 -9.32 1.40
CA PHE A 283 -10.85 -9.81 0.03
C PHE A 283 -10.62 -11.31 0.00
N PHE A 284 -11.49 -12.04 -0.69
CA PHE A 284 -11.24 -13.43 -1.09
C PHE A 284 -10.48 -13.42 -2.42
N VAL A 285 -9.34 -14.09 -2.45
CA VAL A 285 -8.39 -14.05 -3.57
C VAL A 285 -7.94 -15.46 -3.92
N SER A 286 -8.02 -15.80 -5.21
CA SER A 286 -7.32 -16.95 -5.76
C SER A 286 -6.19 -16.46 -6.65
N SER A 287 -4.96 -16.83 -6.32
CA SER A 287 -3.79 -16.38 -7.10
C SER A 287 -3.65 -17.16 -8.40
N THR A 288 -4.08 -18.42 -8.43
CA THR A 288 -3.89 -19.33 -9.57
C THR A 288 -5.18 -19.67 -10.30
N GLY A 289 -6.34 -19.39 -9.68
CA GLY A 289 -7.63 -19.89 -10.13
C GLY A 289 -7.85 -21.34 -9.71
N ASN A 290 -8.88 -21.96 -10.30
CA ASN A 290 -9.29 -23.33 -9.96
C ASN A 290 -8.19 -24.34 -10.31
N LEU A 291 -7.83 -25.17 -9.34
CA LEU A 291 -6.93 -26.31 -9.53
C LEU A 291 -7.66 -27.47 -10.22
N LYS A 292 -6.96 -28.17 -11.14
CA LYS A 292 -7.48 -29.42 -11.75
C LYS A 292 -6.88 -30.60 -10.98
N ASP A 293 -7.73 -31.36 -10.29
CA ASP A 293 -7.30 -32.50 -9.47
C ASP A 293 -6.22 -32.13 -8.42
N GLY A 294 -6.35 -30.94 -7.83
CA GLY A 294 -5.37 -30.40 -6.86
C GLY A 294 -4.03 -29.97 -7.47
N LYS A 295 -3.91 -29.96 -8.81
CA LYS A 295 -2.71 -29.55 -9.53
C LYS A 295 -2.90 -28.21 -10.23
N LEU A 296 -1.79 -27.49 -10.38
CA LEU A 296 -1.72 -26.27 -11.16
C LEU A 296 -2.03 -26.54 -12.63
N SER A 297 -2.89 -25.71 -13.20
CA SER A 297 -3.13 -25.63 -14.64
C SER A 297 -2.05 -24.77 -15.29
N SER A 298 -1.65 -25.10 -16.52
CA SER A 298 -0.76 -24.24 -17.31
C SER A 298 -1.41 -22.90 -17.67
N ILE A 299 -2.74 -22.86 -17.70
CA ILE A 299 -3.54 -21.65 -17.82
C ILE A 299 -3.95 -21.22 -16.42
N LEU A 300 -3.38 -20.11 -15.94
CA LEU A 300 -3.70 -19.50 -14.66
C LEU A 300 -4.85 -18.50 -14.87
N THR A 301 -5.88 -18.57 -14.02
CA THR A 301 -7.04 -17.66 -14.06
C THR A 301 -7.24 -17.00 -12.70
N PRO A 302 -6.38 -16.02 -12.33
CA PRO A 302 -6.42 -15.42 -11.01
C PRO A 302 -7.72 -14.66 -10.78
N ILE A 303 -8.22 -14.69 -9.54
CA ILE A 303 -9.48 -14.06 -9.15
C ILE A 303 -9.18 -13.01 -8.08
N ASN A 304 -9.65 -11.77 -8.33
CA ASN A 304 -9.63 -10.67 -7.36
C ASN A 304 -8.23 -10.23 -6.86
N VAL A 305 -7.15 -10.65 -7.53
CA VAL A 305 -5.76 -10.43 -7.06
C VAL A 305 -5.39 -8.95 -6.98
N ILE A 306 -5.84 -8.14 -7.94
CA ILE A 306 -5.50 -6.71 -8.07
C ILE A 306 -6.25 -5.83 -7.04
N ASN A 307 -7.46 -6.22 -6.66
CA ASN A 307 -8.39 -5.37 -5.91
C ASN A 307 -7.89 -4.93 -4.52
N PRO A 308 -7.20 -5.79 -3.72
CA PRO A 308 -6.58 -5.36 -2.48
C PRO A 308 -5.63 -4.17 -2.66
N LEU A 309 -4.78 -4.19 -3.70
CA LEU A 309 -3.83 -3.10 -3.98
C LEU A 309 -4.54 -1.83 -4.43
N ILE A 310 -5.49 -1.93 -5.35
CA ILE A 310 -6.25 -0.74 -5.80
C ILE A 310 -6.96 -0.08 -4.61
N TRP A 311 -7.59 -0.88 -3.74
CA TRP A 311 -8.24 -0.35 -2.56
C TRP A 311 -7.23 0.31 -1.61
N LEU A 312 -6.09 -0.32 -1.35
CA LEU A 312 -5.04 0.24 -0.50
C LEU A 312 -4.53 1.58 -1.05
N LEU A 313 -4.19 1.64 -2.34
CA LEU A 313 -3.69 2.87 -2.99
C LEU A 313 -4.74 3.99 -2.95
N LYS A 314 -6.03 3.67 -3.11
CA LYS A 314 -7.12 4.65 -3.00
C LYS A 314 -7.25 5.25 -1.61
N ASN A 315 -6.95 4.49 -0.55
CA ASN A 315 -7.06 4.96 0.84
C ASN A 315 -5.75 5.57 1.37
N ASN A 316 -4.61 5.34 0.71
CA ASN A 316 -3.33 6.00 1.02
C ASN A 316 -3.16 7.39 0.40
N ILE A 317 -4.20 7.89 -0.26
CA ILE A 317 -4.20 9.17 -0.98
C ILE A 317 -4.21 10.41 -0.06
N GLY A 318 -4.58 10.25 1.22
CA GLY A 318 -4.77 11.35 2.17
C GLY A 318 -3.54 11.73 3.01
N ARG A 319 -2.35 11.23 2.66
CA ARG A 319 -1.08 11.60 3.29
C ARG A 319 -0.30 12.60 2.44
#